data_AF-U1R088-F1
#
_entry.id   AF-U1R088-F1
#
_cell.length_a   1.000
_cell.length_b   1.000
_cell.length_c   1.000
_cell.angle_alpha   90.00
_cell.angle_beta   90.00
_cell.angle_gamma   90.00
#
_symmetry.space_group_name_H-M   'P 1'
#
loop_
_entity.id
_entity.type
_entity.pdbx_description
1 polymer ?
#
loop_
_entity_poly.entity_id
_entity_poly.type
_entity_poly.pdbx_seq_one_letter_code
_entity_poly.pdbx_strand_id
1 'polypeptide(L)'
;MRAMDWVNLFALAVNEENAAGHRVVTAPTNGAAGVIPAVLGYLVTHCPETGSAPGIAAGPATQDEARAPLCHIRMTPPAPAPAPKGGAEPGDEAPASSVEECAARRRSLVHEFLLAATAIGALIKTNASIAGAEVGCQGEVGSASAMAAAGLAQALGGTPQQVENAAEIAMEHSLGLTCDPVAGLVQVPCIERNAIAAVKAINAARMALWGDGRHMVSLDVVIETMRQTGNDMLSKYKETSEGGLAVNVVEC
;
A
#
# COMPACT_ATOMS: atom_id res chain seq x y z
N MET A 1 14.14 -6.01 -12.87
CA MET A 1 13.30 -4.92 -12.32
C MET A 1 13.94 -4.40 -11.04
N ARG A 2 13.93 -3.08 -10.85
CA ARG A 2 14.31 -2.41 -9.59
C ARG A 2 13.16 -2.52 -8.58
N ALA A 3 13.42 -2.29 -7.30
CA ALA A 3 12.40 -2.43 -6.24
C ALA A 3 11.14 -1.59 -6.50
N MET A 4 11.29 -0.35 -6.99
CA MET A 4 10.14 0.51 -7.30
C MET A 4 9.36 0.05 -8.54
N ASP A 5 9.99 -0.66 -9.48
CA ASP A 5 9.27 -1.24 -10.63
C ASP A 5 8.26 -2.29 -10.15
N TRP A 6 8.62 -3.07 -9.12
CA TRP A 6 7.71 -4.04 -8.49
C TRP A 6 6.57 -3.37 -7.73
N VAL A 7 6.84 -2.28 -7.01
CA VAL A 7 5.81 -1.50 -6.31
C VAL A 7 4.77 -0.99 -7.30
N ASN A 8 5.23 -0.42 -8.41
CA ASN A 8 4.37 0.04 -9.49
C ASN A 8 3.57 -1.13 -10.07
N LEU A 9 4.23 -2.25 -10.39
CA LEU A 9 3.55 -3.43 -10.94
C LEU A 9 2.43 -3.94 -10.03
N PHE A 10 2.67 -4.05 -8.71
CA PHE A 10 1.64 -4.51 -7.78
C PHE A 10 0.46 -3.55 -7.69
N ALA A 11 0.72 -2.24 -7.62
CA ALA A 11 -0.33 -1.23 -7.55
C ALA A 11 -1.17 -1.20 -8.83
N LEU A 12 -0.52 -1.23 -9.99
CA LEU A 12 -1.17 -1.26 -11.30
C LEU A 12 -2.02 -2.53 -11.44
N ALA A 13 -1.47 -3.70 -11.16
CA ALA A 13 -2.19 -4.97 -11.30
C ALA A 13 -3.47 -5.01 -10.46
N VAL A 14 -3.43 -4.56 -9.21
CA VAL A 14 -4.63 -4.54 -8.34
C VAL A 14 -5.68 -3.56 -8.87
N ASN A 15 -5.27 -2.38 -9.33
CA ASN A 15 -6.19 -1.39 -9.84
C ASN A 15 -6.73 -1.70 -11.24
N GLU A 16 -5.99 -2.44 -12.07
CA GLU A 16 -6.47 -2.98 -13.33
C GLU A 16 -7.52 -4.08 -13.09
N GLU A 17 -7.30 -4.98 -12.13
CA GLU A 17 -8.31 -5.96 -11.70
C GLU A 17 -9.57 -5.27 -11.16
N ASN A 18 -9.42 -4.17 -10.42
CA ASN A 18 -10.54 -3.33 -9.99
C ASN A 18 -11.30 -2.73 -11.17
N ALA A 19 -10.59 -2.15 -12.14
CA ALA A 19 -11.19 -1.57 -13.34
C ALA A 19 -11.91 -2.61 -14.22
N ALA A 20 -11.42 -3.86 -14.23
CA ALA A 20 -12.05 -4.98 -14.92
C ALA A 20 -13.29 -5.55 -14.20
N GLY A 21 -13.63 -5.05 -13.00
CA GLY A 21 -14.77 -5.53 -12.21
C GLY A 21 -14.53 -6.87 -11.52
N HIS A 22 -13.27 -7.26 -11.34
CA HIS A 22 -12.90 -8.48 -10.62
C HIS A 22 -12.94 -8.27 -9.10
N ARG A 23 -12.53 -9.29 -8.34
CA ARG A 23 -12.56 -9.25 -6.88
C ARG A 23 -11.44 -8.38 -6.32
N VAL A 24 -11.81 -7.42 -5.48
CA VAL A 24 -10.88 -6.48 -4.83
C VAL A 24 -11.19 -6.39 -3.34
N VAL A 25 -10.16 -6.06 -2.54
CA VAL A 25 -10.30 -5.71 -1.12
C VAL A 25 -10.12 -4.21 -0.97
N THR A 26 -11.06 -3.54 -0.32
CA THR A 26 -11.02 -2.10 -0.08
C THR A 26 -9.84 -1.71 0.81
N ALA A 27 -9.14 -0.62 0.46
CA ALA A 27 -8.01 -0.14 1.26
C ALA A 27 -7.74 1.38 1.13
N PRO A 28 -8.63 2.29 1.60
CA PRO A 28 -9.90 2.03 2.26
C PRO A 28 -11.10 1.98 1.30
N THR A 29 -10.92 2.32 0.03
CA THR A 29 -11.94 2.22 -1.02
C THR A 29 -11.44 1.32 -2.15
N ASN A 30 -12.32 1.00 -3.11
CA ASN A 30 -11.94 0.26 -4.31
C ASN A 30 -10.96 1.07 -5.19
N GLY A 31 -11.16 2.38 -5.29
CA GLY A 31 -10.28 3.27 -6.07
C GLY A 31 -8.86 3.38 -5.52
N ALA A 32 -8.65 3.07 -4.24
CA ALA A 32 -7.34 3.10 -3.57
C ALA A 32 -6.79 1.70 -3.21
N ALA A 33 -7.38 0.63 -3.75
CA ALA A 33 -7.11 -0.72 -3.32
C ALA A 33 -5.69 -1.23 -3.58
N GLY A 34 -4.94 -0.64 -4.52
CA GLY A 34 -3.61 -1.09 -4.90
C GLY A 34 -2.50 -0.64 -3.95
N VAL A 35 -2.70 0.41 -3.14
CA VAL A 35 -1.63 1.00 -2.33
C VAL A 35 -1.13 0.03 -1.24
N ILE A 36 -2.03 -0.46 -0.39
CA ILE A 36 -1.71 -1.38 0.70
C ILE A 36 -1.02 -2.66 0.21
N PRO A 37 -1.56 -3.42 -0.75
CA PRO A 37 -0.90 -4.64 -1.23
C PRO A 37 0.43 -4.36 -1.93
N ALA A 38 0.61 -3.22 -2.60
CA ALA A 38 1.89 -2.87 -3.21
C ALA A 38 2.99 -2.63 -2.17
N VAL A 39 2.70 -1.87 -1.12
CA VAL A 39 3.65 -1.61 -0.03
C VAL A 39 3.90 -2.87 0.81
N LEU A 40 2.86 -3.69 1.03
CA LEU A 40 3.02 -4.97 1.71
C LEU A 40 3.87 -5.96 0.88
N GLY A 41 3.66 -5.99 -0.44
CA GLY A 41 4.50 -6.74 -1.37
C GLY A 41 5.96 -6.30 -1.26
N TYR A 42 6.22 -4.99 -1.23
CA TYR A 42 7.55 -4.44 -1.00
C TYR A 42 8.15 -4.88 0.34
N LEU A 43 7.40 -4.78 1.45
CA LEU A 43 7.84 -5.26 2.77
C LEU A 43 8.28 -6.73 2.72
N VAL A 44 7.48 -7.59 2.11
CA VAL A 44 7.73 -9.04 2.12
C VAL A 44 8.83 -9.49 1.16
N THR A 45 9.07 -8.73 0.09
CA THR A 45 10.01 -9.15 -0.98
C THR A 45 11.32 -8.40 -0.95
N HIS A 46 11.34 -7.16 -0.45
CA HIS A 46 12.51 -6.27 -0.52
C HIS A 46 13.06 -5.82 0.84
N CYS A 47 12.35 -6.06 1.96
CA CYS A 47 12.85 -5.69 3.30
C CYS A 47 13.53 -6.89 4.00
N PRO A 48 14.80 -6.78 4.41
CA PRO A 48 15.54 -7.85 5.09
C PRO A 48 14.89 -8.35 6.38
N GLU A 49 14.11 -7.50 7.04
CA GLU A 49 13.35 -7.80 8.26
C GLU A 49 12.38 -8.97 8.06
N THR A 50 11.95 -9.24 6.82
CA THR A 50 11.08 -10.38 6.45
C THR A 50 11.82 -11.60 5.89
N GLY A 51 13.16 -11.60 5.99
CA GLY A 51 14.05 -12.65 5.49
C GLY A 51 14.51 -12.47 4.04
N SER A 52 14.27 -11.30 3.42
CA SER A 52 14.74 -11.02 2.07
C SER A 52 16.25 -10.75 2.01
N ALA A 53 16.94 -11.33 1.03
CA ALA A 53 18.36 -11.09 0.82
C ALA A 53 18.61 -9.67 0.25
N PRO A 54 19.42 -8.81 0.90
CA PRO A 54 19.75 -7.49 0.38
C PRO A 54 20.42 -7.57 -1.01
N GLY A 55 19.97 -6.77 -1.96
CA GLY A 55 20.61 -6.65 -3.28
C GLY A 55 20.25 -7.73 -4.32
N ILE A 56 19.55 -8.79 -3.93
CA ILE A 56 18.85 -9.65 -4.89
C ILE A 56 17.53 -8.94 -5.21
N ALA A 57 17.35 -8.51 -6.46
CA ALA A 57 16.04 -8.07 -6.97
C ALA A 57 15.11 -9.29 -7.08
N ALA A 58 14.81 -9.91 -5.93
CA ALA A 58 13.91 -11.02 -5.81
C ALA A 58 12.49 -10.46 -5.90
N GLY A 59 12.04 -10.29 -7.14
CA GLY A 59 10.62 -10.40 -7.40
C GLY A 59 10.09 -11.74 -6.86
N PRO A 60 8.79 -11.86 -6.58
CA PRO A 60 8.19 -13.18 -6.32
C PRO A 60 8.67 -14.17 -7.39
N ALA A 61 9.05 -15.38 -6.99
CA ALA A 61 9.53 -16.40 -7.91
C ALA A 61 8.40 -16.82 -8.85
N THR A 62 8.32 -16.18 -10.02
CA THR A 62 7.31 -16.47 -11.05
C THR A 62 7.75 -17.70 -11.84
N GLN A 63 7.66 -18.90 -11.25
CA GLN A 63 7.80 -20.14 -12.01
C GLN A 63 6.55 -20.43 -12.88
N ASP A 64 5.49 -19.62 -12.72
CA ASP A 64 4.15 -19.75 -13.31
C ASP A 64 3.81 -18.65 -14.33
N GLU A 65 4.82 -18.00 -14.94
CA GLU A 65 4.63 -16.87 -15.87
C GLU A 65 3.95 -15.63 -15.23
N ALA A 66 4.06 -15.45 -13.91
CA ALA A 66 3.49 -14.30 -13.17
C ALA A 66 1.95 -14.30 -13.11
N ARG A 67 1.31 -15.47 -13.25
CA ARG A 67 -0.15 -15.61 -13.09
C ARG A 67 -0.60 -15.38 -11.65
N ALA A 68 0.21 -15.72 -10.65
CA ALA A 68 -0.12 -15.49 -9.25
C ALA A 68 1.12 -15.16 -8.40
N PRO A 69 1.79 -14.01 -8.63
CA PRO A 69 3.06 -13.67 -7.97
C PRO A 69 2.95 -13.64 -6.43
N LEU A 70 1.77 -13.32 -5.89
CA LEU A 70 1.52 -13.30 -4.46
C LEU A 70 1.15 -14.69 -3.88
N CYS A 71 0.87 -15.71 -4.70
CA CYS A 71 0.50 -17.04 -4.18
C CYS A 71 1.68 -17.74 -3.49
N HIS A 72 2.91 -17.35 -3.82
CA HIS A 72 4.14 -17.81 -3.16
C HIS A 72 4.43 -17.03 -1.86
N ILE A 73 3.78 -15.88 -1.67
CA ILE A 73 3.70 -15.19 -0.37
C ILE A 73 2.57 -15.85 0.44
N ARG A 74 2.70 -17.15 0.72
CA ARG A 74 1.77 -17.86 1.60
C ARG A 74 1.98 -17.37 3.03
N MET A 75 0.98 -16.66 3.56
CA MET A 75 0.89 -16.36 5.00
C MET A 75 0.48 -17.57 5.82
N THR A 76 0.03 -18.66 5.19
CA THR A 76 -0.42 -19.92 5.80
C THR A 76 0.71 -20.96 5.78
N PRO A 77 0.88 -21.82 6.81
CA PRO A 77 1.89 -22.87 6.77
C PRO A 77 1.70 -23.76 5.52
N PRO A 78 2.76 -24.32 4.92
CA PRO A 78 2.59 -25.29 3.86
C PRO A 78 1.75 -26.46 4.38
N ALA A 79 0.77 -26.90 3.58
CA ALA A 79 0.14 -28.18 3.85
C ALA A 79 1.23 -29.27 3.86
N PRO A 80 1.16 -30.26 4.76
CA PRO A 80 2.17 -31.31 4.81
C PRO A 80 2.28 -31.96 3.43
N ALA A 81 3.48 -31.93 2.86
CA ALA A 81 3.73 -32.54 1.56
C ALA A 81 3.41 -34.05 1.64
N PRO A 82 2.79 -34.64 0.60
CA PRO A 82 2.70 -36.09 0.53
C PRO A 82 4.11 -36.68 0.57
N ALA A 83 4.30 -37.73 1.38
CA ALA A 83 5.60 -38.34 1.63
C ALA A 83 6.37 -38.62 0.33
N PRO A 84 7.68 -38.29 0.27
CA PRO A 84 8.46 -38.47 -0.94
C PRO A 84 8.60 -39.96 -1.25
N LYS A 85 8.21 -40.35 -2.47
CA LYS A 85 8.53 -41.67 -3.02
C LYS A 85 9.95 -41.62 -3.59
N GLY A 86 10.91 -42.10 -2.80
CA GLY A 86 12.21 -42.59 -3.29
C GLY A 86 13.37 -41.59 -3.22
N GLY A 87 14.53 -42.13 -2.84
CA GLY A 87 15.74 -41.44 -2.41
C GLY A 87 16.34 -40.39 -3.36
N ALA A 88 16.73 -39.26 -2.76
CA ALA A 88 17.79 -38.37 -3.22
C ALA A 88 18.57 -37.89 -1.98
N GLU A 89 19.88 -37.74 -2.13
CA GLU A 89 20.88 -37.54 -1.05
C GLU A 89 20.77 -36.20 -0.29
N PRO A 90 21.28 -36.11 0.96
CA PRO A 90 21.16 -34.91 1.78
C PRO A 90 22.29 -33.92 1.46
N GLY A 91 21.92 -32.78 0.87
CA GLY A 91 22.81 -31.63 0.67
C GLY A 91 22.06 -30.32 0.91
N ASP A 92 22.45 -29.58 1.94
CA ASP A 92 22.03 -28.22 2.31
C ASP A 92 20.53 -27.96 2.53
N GLU A 93 19.85 -28.82 3.29
CA GLU A 93 18.59 -28.41 3.94
C GLU A 93 18.91 -27.51 5.13
N ALA A 94 18.70 -26.20 4.96
CA ALA A 94 18.57 -25.28 6.10
C ALA A 94 17.54 -25.87 7.08
N PRO A 95 17.83 -25.96 8.40
CA PRO A 95 16.97 -26.66 9.33
C PRO A 95 15.56 -26.06 9.28
N ALA A 96 14.54 -26.90 9.25
CA ALA A 96 13.12 -26.50 9.16
C ALA A 96 12.74 -25.37 10.14
N SER A 97 13.42 -25.30 11.30
CA SER A 97 13.28 -24.22 12.28
C SER A 97 13.56 -22.83 11.70
N SER A 98 14.58 -22.68 10.84
CA SER A 98 14.95 -21.39 10.24
C SER A 98 13.93 -20.88 9.22
N VAL A 99 13.30 -21.79 8.44
CA VAL A 99 12.25 -21.45 7.47
C VAL A 99 10.93 -21.14 8.17
N GLU A 100 10.57 -21.93 9.18
CA GLU A 100 9.37 -21.71 10.00
C GLU A 100 9.47 -20.42 10.82
N GLU A 101 10.64 -20.13 11.41
CA GLU A 101 10.92 -18.87 12.11
C GLU A 101 10.84 -17.67 11.17
N CYS A 102 11.40 -17.75 9.95
CA CYS A 102 11.29 -16.69 8.94
C CYS A 102 9.82 -16.44 8.53
N ALA A 103 9.05 -17.52 8.33
CA ALA A 103 7.63 -17.42 7.99
C ALA A 103 6.80 -16.82 9.14
N ALA A 104 7.08 -17.21 10.38
CA ALA A 104 6.44 -16.66 11.57
C ALA A 104 6.76 -15.17 11.75
N ARG A 105 8.03 -14.78 11.59
CA ARG A 105 8.46 -13.37 11.63
C ARG A 105 7.77 -12.54 10.57
N ARG A 106 7.75 -13.01 9.31
CA ARG A 106 7.04 -12.35 8.22
C ARG A 106 5.56 -12.16 8.53
N ARG A 107 4.90 -13.18 9.06
CA ARG A 107 3.49 -13.10 9.47
C ARG A 107 3.27 -12.04 10.57
N SER A 108 4.17 -11.98 11.56
CA SER A 108 4.11 -10.96 12.62
C SER A 108 4.20 -9.55 12.04
N LEU A 109 5.18 -9.31 11.15
CA LEU A 109 5.38 -8.00 10.52
C LEU A 109 4.20 -7.58 9.65
N VAL A 110 3.58 -8.51 8.93
CA VAL A 110 2.36 -8.27 8.16
C VAL A 110 1.20 -7.90 9.09
N HIS A 111 1.08 -8.57 10.23
CA HIS A 111 0.03 -8.27 11.20
C HIS A 111 0.23 -6.88 11.81
N GLU A 112 1.45 -6.53 12.20
CA GLU A 112 1.80 -5.19 12.69
C GLU A 112 1.53 -4.11 11.64
N PHE A 113 1.91 -4.36 10.38
CA PHE A 113 1.61 -3.48 9.25
C PHE A 113 0.10 -3.19 9.15
N LEU A 114 -0.73 -4.24 9.14
CA LEU A 114 -2.18 -4.11 8.95
C LEU A 114 -2.85 -3.42 10.16
N LEU A 115 -2.38 -3.70 11.38
CA LEU A 115 -2.91 -3.05 12.59
C LEU A 115 -2.60 -1.55 12.62
N ALA A 116 -1.35 -1.15 12.32
CA ALA A 116 -0.98 0.26 12.27
C ALA A 116 -1.68 0.99 11.11
N ALA A 117 -1.76 0.37 9.93
CA ALA A 117 -2.53 0.90 8.81
C ALA A 117 -4.00 1.13 9.19
N THR A 118 -4.62 0.16 9.89
CA THR A 118 -6.01 0.28 10.35
C THR A 118 -6.19 1.40 11.37
N ALA A 119 -5.26 1.56 12.31
CA ALA A 119 -5.31 2.62 13.31
C ALA A 119 -5.27 4.01 12.66
N ILE A 120 -4.36 4.24 11.71
CA ILE A 120 -4.29 5.51 10.96
C ILE A 120 -5.55 5.72 10.11
N GLY A 121 -6.04 4.68 9.43
CA GLY A 121 -7.29 4.76 8.68
C GLY A 121 -8.48 5.17 9.55
N ALA A 122 -8.55 4.64 10.78
CA ALA A 122 -9.57 5.00 11.75
C ALA A 122 -9.47 6.47 12.21
N LEU A 123 -8.26 6.98 12.45
CA LEU A 123 -8.05 8.40 12.79
C LEU A 123 -8.51 9.32 11.66
N ILE A 124 -8.15 9.00 10.42
CA ILE A 124 -8.54 9.81 9.25
C ILE A 124 -10.05 9.78 9.04
N LYS A 125 -10.69 8.59 9.11
CA LYS A 125 -12.14 8.45 8.98
C LYS A 125 -12.91 9.18 10.08
N THR A 126 -12.42 9.12 11.32
CA THR A 126 -13.12 9.70 12.48
C THR A 126 -13.06 11.22 12.47
N ASN A 127 -11.91 11.78 12.10
CA ASN A 127 -11.68 13.23 12.19
C ASN A 127 -11.89 13.97 10.87
N ALA A 128 -12.02 13.27 9.75
CA ALA A 128 -12.26 13.85 8.44
C ALA A 128 -13.17 12.93 7.60
N SER A 129 -12.67 12.39 6.48
CA SER A 129 -13.37 11.40 5.67
C SER A 129 -12.38 10.57 4.85
N ILE A 130 -12.84 9.41 4.41
CA ILE A 130 -12.13 8.54 3.46
C ILE A 130 -12.84 8.43 2.10
N ALA A 131 -13.92 9.18 1.90
CA ALA A 131 -14.74 9.10 0.70
C ALA A 131 -14.33 10.19 -0.31
N GLY A 132 -14.15 9.79 -1.58
CA GLY A 132 -13.89 10.71 -2.69
C GLY A 132 -14.99 11.78 -2.78
N ALA A 133 -16.25 11.36 -2.69
CA ALA A 133 -17.45 12.21 -2.64
C ALA A 133 -17.38 13.39 -1.65
N GLU A 134 -16.69 13.23 -0.52
CA GLU A 134 -16.73 14.19 0.57
C GLU A 134 -15.51 15.11 0.55
N VAL A 135 -14.32 14.54 0.33
CA VAL A 135 -13.04 15.25 0.47
C VAL A 135 -12.10 15.08 -0.72
N GLY A 136 -12.54 14.46 -1.82
CA GLY A 136 -11.72 14.18 -3.00
C GLY A 136 -10.77 13.00 -2.82
N CYS A 137 -9.90 12.79 -3.81
CA CYS A 137 -8.96 11.66 -3.87
C CYS A 137 -7.91 11.69 -2.73
N GLN A 138 -7.70 12.83 -2.07
CA GLN A 138 -6.92 12.91 -0.83
C GLN A 138 -7.53 12.01 0.27
N GLY A 139 -8.85 11.86 0.34
CA GLY A 139 -9.51 10.98 1.31
C GLY A 139 -9.41 9.51 0.95
N GLU A 140 -9.26 9.16 -0.33
CA GLU A 140 -9.16 7.77 -0.76
C GLU A 140 -7.70 7.32 -0.84
N VAL A 141 -7.02 7.75 -1.92
CA VAL A 141 -5.63 7.36 -2.21
C VAL A 141 -4.67 8.02 -1.24
N GLY A 142 -4.95 9.25 -0.78
CA GLY A 142 -4.14 9.90 0.25
C GLY A 142 -4.19 9.16 1.58
N SER A 143 -5.39 8.77 2.03
CA SER A 143 -5.56 7.92 3.22
C SER A 143 -4.87 6.57 3.07
N ALA A 144 -5.03 5.90 1.92
CA ALA A 144 -4.36 4.63 1.67
C ALA A 144 -2.82 4.76 1.73
N SER A 145 -2.27 5.86 1.20
CA SER A 145 -0.84 6.19 1.29
C SER A 145 -0.39 6.38 2.73
N ALA A 146 -1.15 7.11 3.55
CA ALA A 146 -0.85 7.34 4.96
C ALA A 146 -0.93 6.06 5.79
N MET A 147 -1.97 5.25 5.56
CA MET A 147 -2.14 3.93 6.17
C MET A 147 -0.95 3.01 5.83
N ALA A 148 -0.55 2.96 4.57
CA ALA A 148 0.56 2.12 4.12
C ALA A 148 1.92 2.59 4.67
N ALA A 149 2.14 3.91 4.75
CA ALA A 149 3.37 4.49 5.30
C ALA A 149 3.53 4.15 6.78
N ALA A 150 2.45 4.31 7.56
CA ALA A 150 2.41 3.96 8.97
C ALA A 150 2.60 2.45 9.20
N GLY A 151 1.91 1.62 8.43
CA GLY A 151 2.07 0.17 8.48
C GLY A 151 3.51 -0.25 8.22
N LEU A 152 4.15 0.35 7.20
CA LEU A 152 5.54 0.04 6.88
C LEU A 152 6.49 0.53 7.97
N ALA A 153 6.31 1.75 8.49
CA ALA A 153 7.12 2.27 9.58
C ALA A 153 7.04 1.39 10.84
N GLN A 154 5.83 0.96 11.21
CA GLN A 154 5.61 0.06 12.35
C GLN A 154 6.32 -1.28 12.14
N ALA A 155 6.13 -1.91 10.97
CA ALA A 155 6.71 -3.21 10.65
C ALA A 155 8.25 -3.17 10.54
N LEU A 156 8.85 -2.00 10.32
CA LEU A 156 10.30 -1.81 10.30
C LEU A 156 10.86 -1.38 11.67
N GLY A 157 10.04 -1.44 12.73
CA GLY A 157 10.47 -1.16 14.10
C GLY A 157 10.45 0.33 14.49
N GLY A 158 9.71 1.17 13.76
CA GLY A 158 9.51 2.57 14.10
C GLY A 158 8.78 2.76 15.43
N THR A 159 9.09 3.85 16.12
CA THR A 159 8.33 4.27 17.32
C THR A 159 6.94 4.79 16.94
N PRO A 160 5.98 4.90 17.88
CA PRO A 160 4.68 5.51 17.59
C PRO A 160 4.79 6.91 16.95
N GLN A 161 5.77 7.72 17.38
CA GLN A 161 6.04 9.03 16.80
C GLN A 161 6.50 8.93 15.33
N GLN A 162 7.38 7.98 15.00
CA GLN A 162 7.78 7.76 13.61
C GLN A 162 6.64 7.19 12.76
N VAL A 163 5.75 6.38 13.33
CA VAL A 163 4.56 5.86 12.65
C VAL A 163 3.60 6.99 12.29
N GLU A 164 3.33 7.89 13.24
CA GLU A 164 2.54 9.10 12.97
C GLU A 164 3.23 10.01 11.95
N ASN A 165 4.56 10.15 12.02
CA ASN A 165 5.31 11.01 11.09
C ASN A 165 5.29 10.45 9.67
N ALA A 166 5.39 9.13 9.51
CA ALA A 166 5.24 8.48 8.20
C ALA A 166 3.84 8.71 7.62
N ALA A 167 2.79 8.57 8.43
CA ALA A 167 1.41 8.85 8.02
C ALA A 167 1.23 10.31 7.60
N GLU A 168 1.78 11.22 8.39
CA GLU A 168 1.72 12.66 8.20
C GLU A 168 2.37 13.09 6.89
N ILE A 169 3.64 12.73 6.64
CA ILE A 169 4.35 13.03 5.39
C ILE A 169 3.57 12.52 4.17
N ALA A 170 3.05 11.29 4.24
CA ALA A 170 2.32 10.68 3.15
C ALA A 170 0.97 11.38 2.86
N MET A 171 0.26 11.80 3.91
CA MET A 171 -0.99 12.55 3.77
C MET A 171 -0.74 13.99 3.30
N GLU A 172 0.29 14.66 3.81
CA GLU A 172 0.70 16.01 3.41
C GLU A 172 0.87 16.09 1.88
N HIS A 173 1.61 15.13 1.32
CA HIS A 173 1.84 14.99 -0.12
C HIS A 173 0.62 14.42 -0.89
N SER A 174 -0.56 14.46 -0.30
CA SER A 174 -1.85 14.12 -0.91
C SER A 174 -2.87 15.24 -0.79
N LEU A 175 -2.63 16.27 0.03
CA LEU A 175 -3.56 17.36 0.25
C LEU A 175 -3.87 18.11 -1.06
N GLY A 176 -5.15 18.40 -1.27
CA GLY A 176 -5.68 19.06 -2.47
C GLY A 176 -5.99 18.13 -3.64
N LEU A 177 -5.73 16.81 -3.54
CA LEU A 177 -6.06 15.88 -4.61
C LEU A 177 -7.58 15.76 -4.79
N THR A 178 -8.07 16.22 -5.94
CA THR A 178 -9.46 16.10 -6.38
C THR A 178 -9.77 14.70 -6.89
N CYS A 179 -11.04 14.30 -6.87
CA CYS A 179 -11.50 13.07 -7.52
C CYS A 179 -12.44 13.44 -8.68
N ASP A 180 -11.84 13.42 -9.87
CA ASP A 180 -12.44 13.84 -11.13
C ASP A 180 -11.90 12.93 -12.27
N PRO A 181 -12.29 11.64 -12.25
CA PRO A 181 -11.75 10.66 -13.17
C PRO A 181 -12.34 10.79 -14.59
N VAL A 182 -11.53 10.45 -15.59
CA VAL A 182 -11.95 10.45 -17.00
C VAL A 182 -13.15 9.53 -17.19
N ALA A 183 -14.20 10.04 -17.84
CA ALA A 183 -15.47 9.35 -18.07
C ALA A 183 -16.16 8.80 -16.80
N GLY A 184 -15.75 9.22 -15.59
CA GLY A 184 -16.26 8.65 -14.33
C GLY A 184 -15.73 7.27 -13.99
N LEU A 185 -14.72 6.80 -14.72
CA LEU A 185 -14.22 5.44 -14.59
C LEU A 185 -13.06 5.39 -13.59
N VAL A 186 -13.00 4.34 -12.78
CA VAL A 186 -11.88 4.08 -11.86
C VAL A 186 -10.68 3.53 -12.63
N GLN A 187 -10.21 4.28 -13.61
CA GLN A 187 -9.10 3.97 -14.51
C GLN A 187 -8.10 5.11 -14.50
N VAL A 188 -8.45 6.23 -15.14
CA VAL A 188 -7.59 7.40 -15.24
C VAL A 188 -8.18 8.54 -14.40
N PRO A 189 -7.44 9.16 -13.47
CA PRO A 189 -6.04 8.90 -13.10
C PRO A 189 -5.88 7.90 -11.93
N CYS A 190 -6.89 7.09 -11.64
CA CYS A 190 -6.95 6.24 -10.44
C CYS A 190 -5.83 5.20 -10.39
N ILE A 191 -5.52 4.55 -11.51
CA ILE A 191 -4.54 3.47 -11.61
C ILE A 191 -3.13 4.02 -11.31
N GLU A 192 -2.70 5.08 -11.98
CA GLU A 192 -1.37 5.68 -11.75
C GLU A 192 -1.26 6.34 -10.38
N ARG A 193 -2.36 6.88 -9.83
CA ARG A 193 -2.39 7.44 -8.47
C ARG A 193 -2.07 6.39 -7.42
N ASN A 194 -2.47 5.13 -7.59
CA ASN A 194 -2.14 4.05 -6.65
C ASN A 194 -0.64 3.73 -6.68
N ALA A 195 -0.02 3.68 -7.88
CA ALA A 195 1.41 3.46 -8.02
C ALA A 195 2.23 4.59 -7.38
N ILE A 196 1.86 5.85 -7.66
CA ILE A 196 2.51 7.03 -7.07
C ILE A 196 2.35 7.02 -5.54
N ALA A 197 1.15 6.71 -5.03
CA ALA A 197 0.88 6.65 -3.59
C ALA A 197 1.66 5.54 -2.88
N ALA A 198 1.83 4.37 -3.48
CA ALA A 198 2.61 3.29 -2.89
C ALA A 198 4.10 3.68 -2.78
N VAL A 199 4.68 4.26 -3.83
CA VAL A 199 6.08 4.77 -3.80
C VAL A 199 6.24 5.87 -2.77
N LYS A 200 5.27 6.79 -2.70
CA LYS A 200 5.22 7.86 -1.70
C LYS A 200 5.20 7.32 -0.28
N ALA A 201 4.35 6.33 -0.01
CA ALA A 201 4.24 5.69 1.30
C ALA A 201 5.58 5.06 1.76
N ILE A 202 6.28 4.39 0.84
CA ILE A 202 7.60 3.80 1.12
C ILE A 202 8.62 4.89 1.46
N ASN A 203 8.64 5.97 0.70
CA ASN A 203 9.56 7.08 0.95
C ASN A 203 9.24 7.79 2.26
N ALA A 204 7.96 8.03 2.56
CA ALA A 204 7.51 8.63 3.82
C ALA A 204 7.93 7.80 5.04
N ALA A 205 7.73 6.47 4.99
CA ALA A 205 8.19 5.57 6.04
C ALA A 205 9.71 5.62 6.24
N ARG A 206 10.48 5.60 5.15
CA ARG A 206 11.95 5.69 5.22
C ARG A 206 12.41 7.03 5.81
N MET A 207 11.81 8.14 5.40
CA MET A 207 12.13 9.46 5.93
C MET A 207 11.86 9.54 7.44
N ALA A 208 10.71 9.03 7.88
CA ALA A 208 10.36 9.00 9.31
C ALA A 208 11.34 8.12 10.13
N LEU A 209 11.76 6.97 9.58
CA LEU A 209 12.70 6.06 10.23
C LEU A 209 14.14 6.60 10.26
N TRP A 210 14.54 7.43 9.29
CA TRP A 210 15.83 8.14 9.31
C TRP A 210 15.82 9.33 10.28
N GLY A 211 14.64 9.88 10.55
CA GLY A 211 14.43 10.93 11.54
C GLY A 211 14.26 10.40 12.97
N ASP A 212 14.07 11.33 13.91
CA ASP A 212 13.77 11.04 15.32
C ASP A 212 12.26 11.05 15.63
N GLY A 213 11.41 11.11 14.58
CA GLY A 213 9.96 11.23 14.71
C GLY A 213 9.49 12.60 15.18
N ARG A 214 10.32 13.66 15.11
CA ARG A 214 9.84 15.03 15.32
C ARG A 214 9.20 15.57 14.05
N HIS A 215 7.98 16.07 14.20
CA HIS A 215 7.21 16.64 13.12
C HIS A 215 7.17 18.16 13.29
N MET A 216 7.43 18.92 12.22
CA MET A 216 7.11 20.36 12.23
C MET A 216 5.60 20.59 12.16
N VAL A 217 4.87 19.66 11.55
CA VAL A 217 3.41 19.65 11.42
C VAL A 217 2.90 18.33 11.98
N SER A 218 1.97 18.34 12.94
CA SER A 218 1.43 17.10 13.51
C SER A 218 0.45 16.41 12.56
N LEU A 219 0.27 15.10 12.73
CA LEU A 219 -0.72 14.33 11.98
C LEU A 219 -2.14 14.91 12.12
N ASP A 220 -2.51 15.35 13.33
CA ASP A 220 -3.81 16.01 13.58
C ASP A 220 -4.01 17.26 12.72
N VAL A 221 -2.97 18.09 12.60
CA VAL A 221 -3.03 19.30 11.77
C VAL A 221 -3.21 18.93 10.30
N VAL A 222 -2.53 17.89 9.82
CA VAL A 222 -2.67 17.41 8.45
C VAL A 222 -4.06 16.84 8.19
N ILE A 223 -4.63 16.05 9.11
CA ILE A 223 -5.99 15.51 8.98
C ILE A 223 -7.04 16.64 9.01
N GLU A 224 -6.89 17.60 9.91
CA GLU A 224 -7.75 18.78 9.97
C GLU A 224 -7.65 19.61 8.69
N THR A 225 -6.44 19.78 8.16
CA THR A 225 -6.22 20.45 6.86
C THR A 225 -6.93 19.68 5.74
N MET A 226 -6.83 18.35 5.70
CA MET A 226 -7.55 17.51 4.74
C MET A 226 -9.07 17.72 4.83
N ARG A 227 -9.62 17.78 6.05
CA ARG A 227 -11.04 18.04 6.27
C ARG A 227 -11.44 19.41 5.73
N GLN A 228 -10.66 20.44 6.02
CA GLN A 228 -10.91 21.81 5.55
C GLN A 228 -10.82 21.91 4.02
N THR A 229 -9.74 21.40 3.40
CA THR A 229 -9.58 21.41 1.95
C THR A 229 -10.69 20.64 1.25
N GLY A 230 -11.17 19.55 1.85
CA GLY A 230 -12.33 18.81 1.34
C GLY A 230 -13.62 19.61 1.39
N ASN A 231 -13.84 20.42 2.44
CA ASN A 231 -15.00 21.33 2.51
C ASN A 231 -14.92 22.46 1.48
N ASP A 232 -13.72 22.98 1.24
CA ASP A 232 -13.47 24.06 0.27
C ASP A 232 -13.51 23.57 -1.19
N MET A 233 -13.40 22.26 -1.41
CA MET A 233 -13.44 21.66 -2.73
C MET A 233 -14.85 21.81 -3.34
N LEU A 234 -14.92 22.39 -4.55
CA LEU A 234 -16.19 22.49 -5.28
C LEU A 234 -16.75 21.10 -5.58
N SER A 235 -18.08 20.96 -5.52
CA SER A 235 -18.76 19.67 -5.72
C SER A 235 -18.36 18.96 -7.01
N LYS A 236 -18.19 19.70 -8.11
CA LYS A 236 -17.76 19.20 -9.43
C LYS A 236 -16.34 18.61 -9.49
N TYR A 237 -15.58 18.65 -8.39
CA TYR A 237 -14.23 18.08 -8.29
C TYR A 237 -14.12 16.96 -7.24
N LYS A 238 -15.25 16.52 -6.67
CA LYS A 238 -15.29 15.50 -5.60
C LYS A 238 -15.53 14.08 -6.09
N GLU A 239 -16.53 13.81 -6.93
CA GLU A 239 -16.75 12.43 -7.42
C GLU A 239 -17.52 12.30 -8.72
N THR A 240 -18.09 13.37 -9.24
CA THR A 240 -18.85 13.32 -10.47
C THR A 240 -17.96 13.82 -11.60
N SER A 241 -17.95 13.09 -12.71
CA SER A 241 -17.29 13.38 -13.99
C SER A 241 -17.74 14.69 -14.66
N GLU A 242 -18.09 15.67 -13.86
CA GLU A 242 -18.74 16.93 -14.20
C GLU A 242 -17.71 18.07 -14.27
N GLY A 243 -16.43 17.78 -14.04
CA GLY A 243 -15.36 18.75 -13.95
C GLY A 243 -14.07 18.38 -14.71
N GLY A 244 -13.08 19.27 -14.55
CA GLY A 244 -11.66 19.09 -14.88
C GLY A 244 -11.31 18.10 -15.99
N LEU A 245 -10.60 17.02 -15.66
CA LEU A 245 -10.16 16.02 -16.64
C LEU A 245 -11.35 15.25 -17.22
N ALA A 246 -12.40 15.04 -16.44
CA ALA A 246 -13.53 14.23 -16.86
C ALA A 246 -14.29 14.80 -18.06
N VAL A 247 -14.38 16.13 -18.17
CA VAL A 247 -15.11 16.81 -19.26
C VAL A 247 -14.20 17.38 -20.37
N ASN A 248 -12.88 17.45 -20.13
CA ASN A 248 -11.92 18.02 -21.07
C ASN A 248 -11.14 16.97 -21.89
N VAL A 249 -11.22 15.68 -21.53
CA VAL A 249 -10.67 14.58 -22.32
C VAL A 249 -11.77 14.05 -23.25
N VAL A 250 -11.57 14.17 -24.56
CA VAL A 250 -12.46 13.57 -25.56
C VAL A 250 -12.22 12.05 -25.55
N GLU A 251 -13.28 11.26 -25.36
CA GLU A 251 -13.19 9.80 -25.51
C GLU A 251 -12.69 9.45 -26.93
N CYS A 252 -11.58 8.72 -27.00
CA CYS A 252 -10.99 8.20 -28.23
C CYS A 252 -11.35 6.73 -28.41
#